data_AF-A0A090GRI9-F1
#
_entry.id   AF-A0A090GRI9-F1
#
_cell.length_a   1.000
_cell.length_b   1.000
_cell.length_c   1.000
_cell.angle_alpha   90.00
_cell.angle_beta   90.00
_cell.angle_gamma   90.00
#
_symmetry.space_group_name_H-M   'P 1'
#
loop_
_entity.id
_entity.type
_entity.pdbx_description
1 polymer ?
#
loop_
_entity_poly.entity_id
_entity_poly.type
_entity_poly.pdbx_seq_one_letter_code
_entity_poly.pdbx_strand_id
1 'polypeptide(L)' 'MRVVVDRFIARANIAHFEDLLASETDPQKRRVIENLLARERQKLEIAEHQAEAAGKPSDPKK' A
#
# COMPACT_ATOMS: atom_id res chain seq x y z
N MET A 1 -5.33 8.66 13.83
CA MET A 1 -5.53 7.19 14.00
C MET A 1 -5.77 6.43 12.68
N ARG A 2 -6.28 7.06 11.59
CA ARG A 2 -6.57 6.37 10.30
C ARG A 2 -5.33 5.93 9.49
N VAL A 3 -4.30 6.78 9.39
CA VAL A 3 -3.13 6.56 8.51
C VAL A 3 -2.33 5.28 8.81
N VAL A 4 -2.16 4.94 10.10
CA VAL A 4 -1.38 3.77 10.51
C VAL A 4 -2.07 2.47 10.08
N VAL A 5 -3.39 2.40 10.26
CA VAL A 5 -4.21 1.24 9.89
C VAL A 5 -4.20 1.04 8.37
N ASP A 6 -4.30 2.12 7.60
CA ASP A 6 -4.26 2.07 6.13
C ASP A 6 -2.93 1.49 5.60
N ARG A 7 -1.79 1.82 6.25
CA ARG A 7 -0.49 1.24 5.92
C ARG A 7 -0.43 -0.27 6.16
N PHE A 8 -0.94 -0.74 7.30
CA PHE A 8 -0.96 -2.17 7.63
C PHE A 8 -1.86 -2.97 6.68
N ILE A 9 -3.04 -2.44 6.37
CA ILE A 9 -3.97 -3.05 5.43
C ILE A 9 -3.36 -3.12 4.03
N ALA A 10 -2.79 -2.02 3.53
CA ALA A 10 -2.16 -2.00 2.21
C ALA A 10 -1.01 -3.02 2.12
N ARG A 11 -0.18 -3.13 3.16
CA ARG A 11 0.92 -4.10 3.20
C ARG A 11 0.43 -5.55 3.23
N ALA A 12 -0.63 -5.85 3.98
CA ALA A 12 -1.26 -7.16 4.00
C ALA A 12 -1.89 -7.53 2.64
N ASN A 13 -2.56 -6.57 2.00
CA ASN A 13 -3.16 -6.76 0.68
C ASN A 13 -2.09 -7.01 -0.39
N ILE A 14 -0.96 -6.29 -0.34
CA ILE A 14 0.18 -6.50 -1.25
C ILE A 14 0.70 -7.93 -1.14
N ALA A 15 0.99 -8.41 0.08
CA ALA A 15 1.48 -9.77 0.29
C ALA A 15 0.46 -10.81 -0.23
N HIS A 16 -0.82 -10.61 0.05
CA HIS A 16 -1.87 -11.50 -0.43
C HIS A 16 -1.98 -11.53 -1.97
N PHE A 17 -1.88 -10.39 -2.63
CA PHE A 17 -1.91 -10.33 -4.09
C PHE A 17 -0.65 -10.88 -4.76
N GLU A 18 0.52 -10.75 -4.12
CA GLU A 18 1.75 -11.41 -4.58
C GLU A 18 1.63 -12.94 -4.51
N ASP A 19 1.09 -13.47 -3.41
CA ASP A 19 0.82 -14.92 -3.26
C ASP A 19 -0.20 -15.40 -4.29
N LEU A 20 -1.27 -14.63 -4.51
CA LEU A 20 -2.30 -14.96 -5.49
C LEU A 20 -1.71 -14.99 -6.91
N LEU A 21 -0.85 -14.03 -7.26
CA LEU A 21 -0.13 -14.01 -8.55
C LEU A 21 0.84 -15.16 -8.74
N ALA A 22 1.42 -15.69 -7.68
CA ALA A 22 2.33 -16.83 -7.76
C ALA A 22 1.60 -18.12 -8.19
N SER A 23 0.33 -18.25 -7.78
CA SER A 23 -0.49 -19.43 -8.07
C SER A 23 -1.42 -19.27 -9.29
N GLU A 24 -1.69 -18.04 -9.74
CA GLU A 24 -2.63 -17.78 -10.82
C GLU A 24 -2.01 -18.02 -12.20
N THR A 25 -2.66 -18.88 -12.99
CA THR A 25 -2.24 -19.27 -14.34
C THR A 25 -3.06 -18.60 -15.43
N ASP A 26 -4.27 -18.12 -15.12
CA ASP A 26 -5.13 -17.46 -16.11
C ASP A 26 -4.60 -16.04 -16.40
N PRO A 27 -4.17 -15.73 -17.64
CA PRO A 27 -3.59 -14.43 -17.97
C PRO A 27 -4.56 -13.26 -17.77
N GLN A 28 -5.87 -13.47 -17.90
CA GLN A 28 -6.87 -12.43 -17.65
C GLN A 28 -6.97 -12.12 -16.17
N LYS A 29 -7.03 -13.16 -15.32
CA LYS A 29 -7.05 -12.99 -13.86
C LYS A 29 -5.75 -12.42 -13.33
N ARG A 30 -4.60 -12.90 -13.81
CA ARG A 30 -3.28 -12.33 -13.48
C ARG A 30 -3.25 -10.83 -13.72
N ARG A 31 -3.73 -10.36 -14.88
CA ARG A 31 -3.77 -8.94 -15.21
C ARG A 31 -4.68 -8.14 -14.27
N VAL A 32 -5.79 -8.72 -13.82
CA VAL A 32 -6.65 -8.11 -12.79
C VAL A 32 -5.91 -8.00 -11.46
N ILE A 33 -5.24 -9.07 -11.02
CA ILE A 33 -4.49 -9.09 -9.76
C ILE A 33 -3.32 -8.10 -9.80
N GLU A 34 -2.59 -8.00 -10.91
CA GLU A 34 -1.54 -7.00 -11.12
C GLU A 34 -2.07 -5.57 -10.99
N ASN A 35 -3.24 -5.28 -11.58
CA ASN A 35 -3.89 -3.97 -11.46
C ASN A 35 -4.30 -3.66 -10.01
N LEU A 36 -4.81 -4.65 -9.27
CA LEU A 36 -5.15 -4.48 -7.85
C LEU A 36 -3.89 -4.27 -7.01
N LEU A 37 -2.84 -5.04 -7.24
CA LEU A 37 -1.54 -4.90 -6.58
C LEU A 37 -0.96 -3.50 -6.78
N ALA A 38 -1.02 -2.96 -8.01
CA ALA A 38 -0.55 -1.60 -8.29
C ALA A 38 -1.31 -0.53 -7.49
N ARG A 39 -2.63 -0.69 -7.35
CA ARG A 39 -3.46 0.23 -6.54
C ARG A 39 -3.12 0.17 -5.06
N GLU A 40 -2.87 -1.02 -4.52
CA GLU A 40 -2.48 -1.17 -3.10
C GLU A 40 -1.08 -0.61 -2.84
N ARG A 41 -0.13 -0.79 -3.76
CA ARG A 41 1.19 -0.14 -3.68
C ARG A 41 1.07 1.38 -3.64
N GLN A 42 0.22 1.97 -4.46
CA GLN A 42 -0.02 3.41 -4.45
C GLN A 42 -0.66 3.89 -3.14
N LYS A 43 -1.62 3.13 -2.58
CA LYS A 43 -2.19 3.44 -1.26
C LYS A 43 -1.13 3.38 -0.16
N LEU A 44 -0.23 2.39 -0.22
CA LEU A 44 0.87 2.26 0.72
C LEU A 44 1.79 3.48 0.65
N GLU A 45 2.21 3.88 -0.54
CA GLU A 45 3.05 5.06 -0.77
C GLU A 45 2.41 6.34 -0.20
N ILE A 46 1.11 6.55 -0.45
CA ILE A 46 0.37 7.69 0.13
C ILE A 46 0.34 7.62 1.65
N ALA A 47 0.07 6.44 2.24
CA ALA A 47 0.04 6.26 3.68
C ALA A 47 1.43 6.47 4.33
N GLU A 48 2.50 6.05 3.64
CA GLU A 48 3.88 6.25 4.08
C GLU A 48 4.27 7.73 4.04
N HIS A 49 3.98 8.44 2.94
CA HIS A 49 4.20 9.89 2.87
C HIS A 49 3.41 10.67 3.92
N GLN A 50 2.16 10.27 4.20
CA GLN A 50 1.36 10.89 5.26
C GLN A 50 1.93 10.62 6.65
N ALA A 51 2.45 9.41 6.89
CA ALA A 51 3.12 9.07 8.14
C ALA A 51 4.43 9.85 8.33
N GLU A 52 5.22 10.03 7.28
CA GLU A 52 6.45 10.85 7.28
C GLU A 52 6.15 12.34 7.51
N ALA A 53 5.09 12.87 6.88
CA ALA A 53 4.66 14.25 7.07
C ALA A 53 4.15 14.50 8.49
N ALA A 54 3.49 13.52 9.12
CA ALA A 54 3.03 13.60 10.51
C ALA A 54 4.15 13.40 11.54
N GLY A 55 5.30 12.85 11.13
CA GLY A 55 6.45 12.57 11.99
C GLY A 55 7.48 13.70 12.10
N LYS A 56 7.36 14.78 11.31
CA LYS A 56 8.20 15.97 11.49
C LYS A 56 7.61 16.85 12.59
N PRO A 57 8.28 17.08 13.73
CA PRO A 57 7.94 18.21 14.57
C PRO A 57 8.21 19.44 13.71
N SER A 58 7.15 20.18 13.41
CA SER A 58 7.27 21.57 12.98
C SER A 58 8.03 22.31 14.08
N ASP A 59 9.34 22.50 13.89
CA ASP A 59 10.10 23.48 14.66
C ASP A 59 9.38 24.82 14.51
N PRO A 60 8.83 25.42 15.58
CA PRO A 60 8.38 26.79 15.51
C PRO A 60 9.66 27.63 15.50
N LYS A 61 10.12 28.00 14.30
CA LYS A 61 11.19 29.00 14.19
C LYS A 61 10.66 30.32 14.77
N LYS A 62 11.24 30.63 15.92
CA LYS A 62 11.10 31.82 16.76
C LYS A 62 11.36 33.11 16.00
#